data_AF-A0A3P8VGN2-F1
#
_entry.id   AF-A0A3P8VGN2-F1
#
_cell.length_a   1.000
_cell.length_b   1.000
_cell.length_c   1.000
_cell.angle_alpha   90.00
_cell.angle_beta   90.00
_cell.angle_gamma   90.00
#
_symmetry.space_group_name_H-M   'P 1'
#
loop_
_entity.id
_entity.type
_entity.pdbx_description
1 polymer ?
#
loop_
_entity_poly.entity_id
_entity_poly.type
_entity_poly.pdbx_seq_one_letter_code
_entity_poly.pdbx_strand_id
1 'polypeptide(L)'
;MGASAKRRPKVQPSTLVLPPQYVDDVISRIGRMFPDMTIELFRPNGTSAVLLVTLGKVFKALLVMRSLFIDRTLVRGYNENNYNEDGKVRVYTHKPCVTDHASTALLHYQLPQMPDVVVRSFMTWLRSYIKLFQSPCQRCGRFLQDGLPPTWRDFRTLEAFHDTCRM
;
A
#
# COMPACT_ATOMS: atom_id res chain seq x y z
N MET A 1 -14.03 50.69 2.07
CA MET A 1 -13.74 49.89 3.29
C MET A 1 -13.69 48.43 2.88
N GLY A 2 -12.51 47.81 2.88
CA GLY A 2 -12.29 46.48 2.30
C GLY A 2 -12.77 45.35 3.22
N ALA A 3 -13.55 44.42 2.65
CA ALA A 3 -14.05 43.25 3.37
C ALA A 3 -12.89 42.32 3.75
N SER A 4 -12.72 42.09 5.05
CA SER A 4 -11.74 41.17 5.61
C SER A 4 -12.15 39.73 5.26
N ALA A 5 -11.43 39.12 4.32
CA ALA A 5 -11.57 37.71 3.99
C ALA A 5 -11.13 36.88 5.20
N LYS A 6 -12.09 36.36 5.97
CA LYS A 6 -11.83 35.38 7.03
C LYS A 6 -11.13 34.17 6.39
N ARG A 7 -9.82 34.05 6.63
CA ARG A 7 -9.04 32.85 6.28
C ARG A 7 -9.77 31.66 6.89
N ARG A 8 -10.24 30.73 6.05
CA ARG A 8 -10.74 29.43 6.49
C ARG A 8 -9.70 28.83 7.43
N PRO A 9 -10.08 28.30 8.60
CA PRO A 9 -9.15 27.58 9.47
C PRO A 9 -8.44 26.53 8.63
N LYS A 10 -7.10 26.55 8.65
CA LYS A 10 -6.29 25.49 8.05
C LYS A 10 -6.69 24.22 8.82
N VAL A 11 -7.41 23.32 8.16
CA VAL A 11 -7.76 22.01 8.74
C VAL A 11 -6.43 21.36 9.10
N GLN A 12 -6.08 21.37 10.38
CA GLN A 12 -4.99 20.54 10.87
C GLN A 12 -5.43 19.10 10.58
N PRO A 13 -4.65 18.30 9.84
CA PRO A 13 -4.93 16.90 9.76
C PRO A 13 -4.80 16.38 11.19
N SER A 14 -5.93 16.01 11.80
CA SER A 14 -5.90 15.27 13.05
C SER A 14 -5.41 13.87 12.70
N THR A 15 -4.10 13.72 12.53
CA THR A 15 -3.41 12.45 12.73
C THR A 15 -3.54 12.11 14.21
N LEU A 16 -4.74 11.74 14.64
CA LEU A 16 -5.03 11.25 15.97
C LEU A 16 -4.03 10.14 16.25
N VAL A 17 -3.12 10.39 17.19
CA VAL A 17 -2.19 9.39 17.67
C VAL A 17 -3.06 8.34 18.36
N LEU A 18 -3.32 7.22 17.66
CA LEU A 18 -4.12 6.14 18.22
C LEU A 18 -3.23 5.30 19.15
N PRO A 19 -3.80 4.73 20.22
CA PRO A 19 -3.07 3.82 21.10
C PRO A 19 -2.50 2.62 20.31
N PRO A 20 -1.28 2.14 20.61
CA PRO A 20 -0.68 1.00 19.92
C PRO A 20 -1.58 -0.25 19.92
N GLN A 21 -2.26 -0.55 21.03
CA GLN A 21 -3.19 -1.67 21.15
C GLN A 21 -4.34 -1.59 20.14
N TYR A 22 -4.90 -0.38 19.92
CA TYR A 22 -5.96 -0.19 18.93
C TYR A 22 -5.44 -0.46 17.51
N VAL A 23 -4.22 -0.02 17.20
CA VAL A 23 -3.57 -0.33 15.92
C VAL A 23 -3.41 -1.85 15.76
N ASP A 24 -2.92 -2.54 16.79
CA ASP A 24 -2.74 -3.99 16.77
C ASP A 24 -4.04 -4.75 16.54
N ASP A 25 -5.11 -4.34 17.21
CA ASP A 25 -6.44 -4.91 17.04
C ASP A 25 -6.98 -4.73 15.61
N VAL A 26 -6.80 -3.53 15.04
CA VAL A 26 -7.20 -3.24 13.66
C VAL A 26 -6.38 -4.08 12.67
N ILE A 27 -5.06 -4.11 12.81
CA ILE A 27 -4.19 -4.90 11.93
C ILE A 27 -4.49 -6.41 12.07
N SER A 28 -4.74 -6.90 13.29
CA SER A 28 -5.11 -8.30 13.53
C SER A 28 -6.46 -8.66 12.90
N ARG A 29 -7.46 -7.76 12.99
CA ARG A 29 -8.75 -7.93 12.30
C ARG A 29 -8.56 -7.99 10.78
N ILE A 30 -7.77 -7.07 10.23
CA ILE A 30 -7.45 -7.01 8.80
C ILE A 30 -6.72 -8.28 8.35
N GLY A 31 -5.73 -8.76 9.11
CA GLY A 31 -5.02 -10.00 8.80
C GLY A 31 -5.94 -11.21 8.66
N ARG A 32 -6.96 -11.33 9.53
CA ARG A 32 -7.97 -12.40 9.41
C ARG A 32 -8.85 -12.29 8.16
N MET A 33 -9.00 -11.11 7.57
CA MET A 33 -9.78 -10.92 6.34
C MET A 33 -9.03 -11.38 5.08
N PHE A 34 -7.70 -11.50 5.14
CA PHE A 34 -6.83 -11.82 4.01
C PHE A 34 -5.94 -13.03 4.35
N PRO A 35 -6.52 -14.25 4.45
CA PRO A 35 -5.82 -15.46 4.92
C PRO A 35 -4.65 -15.91 4.03
N ASP A 36 -4.54 -15.27 2.89
CA ASP A 36 -3.66 -15.53 1.79
C ASP A 36 -2.55 -14.47 1.66
N MET A 37 -2.52 -13.52 2.62
CA MET A 37 -1.43 -12.61 2.92
C MET A 37 -0.90 -12.90 4.33
N THR A 38 0.42 -12.86 4.50
CA THR A 38 1.03 -12.83 5.84
C THR A 38 1.29 -11.37 6.20
N ILE A 39 0.87 -10.94 7.39
CA ILE A 39 1.08 -9.57 7.88
C ILE A 39 1.85 -9.65 9.20
N GLU A 40 3.08 -9.16 9.20
CA GLU A 40 3.93 -9.05 10.39
C GLU A 40 4.04 -7.59 10.81
N LEU A 41 3.88 -7.30 12.10
CA LEU A 41 3.93 -5.94 12.65
C LEU A 41 5.19 -5.76 13.51
N PHE A 42 5.95 -4.71 13.22
CA PHE A 42 7.15 -4.32 13.94
C PHE A 42 7.02 -2.89 14.49
N ARG A 43 7.69 -2.60 15.61
CA ARG A 43 7.76 -1.25 16.21
C ARG A 43 9.21 -0.86 16.53
N PRO A 44 10.02 -0.51 15.51
CA PRO A 44 11.43 -0.20 15.73
C PRO A 44 11.67 1.00 16.66
N ASN A 45 10.76 1.98 16.66
CA ASN A 45 10.85 3.21 17.48
C ASN A 45 9.63 3.38 18.42
N GLY A 46 8.97 2.28 18.82
CA GLY A 46 7.86 2.27 19.77
C GLY A 46 6.49 2.75 19.25
N THR A 47 6.41 3.92 18.62
CA THR A 47 5.12 4.50 18.18
C THR A 47 4.81 4.27 16.70
N SER A 48 5.82 4.28 15.84
CA SER A 48 5.67 3.92 14.43
C SER A 48 5.51 2.41 14.28
N ALA A 49 4.46 2.01 13.58
CA ALA A 49 4.26 0.63 13.17
C ALA A 49 4.86 0.43 11.78
N VAL A 50 5.57 -0.67 11.59
CA VAL A 50 6.04 -1.12 10.27
C VAL A 50 5.38 -2.45 10.01
N LEU A 51 4.66 -2.57 8.89
CA LEU A 51 4.07 -3.84 8.47
C LEU A 51 4.92 -4.45 7.37
N LEU A 52 5.28 -5.71 7.52
CA LEU A 52 5.76 -6.55 6.42
C LEU A 52 4.61 -7.42 5.94
N VAL A 53 4.11 -7.12 4.75
CA VAL A 53 3.04 -7.86 4.10
C VAL A 53 3.65 -8.78 3.04
N THR A 54 3.46 -10.08 3.16
CA THR A 54 3.90 -11.06 2.15
C THR A 54 2.69 -11.59 1.38
N LEU A 55 2.71 -11.44 0.05
CA LEU A 55 1.64 -11.87 -0.84
C LEU A 55 2.05 -13.12 -1.62
N GLY A 56 1.77 -14.30 -1.05
CA GLY A 56 2.15 -15.59 -1.66
C GLY A 56 3.62 -15.62 -2.06
N LYS A 57 3.90 -16.03 -3.31
CA LYS A 57 5.24 -15.97 -3.94
C LYS A 57 5.37 -14.80 -4.93
N VAL A 58 4.53 -13.76 -4.81
CA VAL A 58 4.51 -12.62 -5.73
C VAL A 58 5.49 -11.54 -5.25
N PHE A 59 5.22 -10.95 -4.07
CA PHE A 59 6.03 -9.88 -3.52
C PHE A 59 5.98 -9.83 -2.00
N LYS A 60 6.86 -9.00 -1.44
CA LYS A 60 6.82 -8.49 -0.07
C LYS A 60 6.64 -6.98 -0.12
N ALA A 61 5.77 -6.44 0.72
CA ALA A 61 5.51 -5.01 0.85
C ALA A 61 5.80 -4.55 2.28
N LEU A 62 6.62 -3.51 2.40
CA LEU A 62 6.89 -2.81 3.66
C LEU A 62 6.02 -1.56 3.72
N LEU A 63 5.17 -1.47 4.74
CA LEU A 63 4.32 -0.32 5.01
C LEU A 63 4.80 0.38 6.27
N VAL A 64 5.24 1.63 6.13
CA VAL A 64 5.59 2.48 7.27
C VAL A 64 4.37 3.25 7.68
N MET A 65 3.93 3.05 8.92
CA MET A 65 2.72 3.64 9.47
C MET A 65 3.01 4.51 10.68
N ARG A 66 2.26 5.61 10.78
CA ARG A 66 2.12 6.41 12.01
C ARG A 66 0.66 6.30 12.43
N SER A 67 0.38 5.61 13.54
CA SER A 67 -1.00 5.20 13.86
C SER A 67 -1.54 4.33 12.71
N LEU A 68 -2.76 4.57 12.22
CA LEU A 68 -3.32 3.90 11.04
C LEU A 68 -3.04 4.61 9.71
N PHE A 69 -2.24 5.69 9.72
CA PHE A 69 -1.85 6.39 8.51
C PHE A 69 -0.63 5.71 7.87
N ILE A 70 -0.74 5.30 6.60
CA ILE A 70 0.35 4.72 5.82
C ILE A 70 1.13 5.87 5.16
N ASP A 71 2.35 6.11 5.63
CA ASP A 71 3.21 7.19 5.16
C ASP A 71 4.04 6.78 3.94
N ARG A 72 4.52 5.53 3.94
CA ARG A 72 5.35 5.01 2.85
C ARG A 72 5.07 3.54 2.61
N THR A 73 5.00 3.18 1.34
CA THR A 73 4.97 1.79 0.88
C THR A 73 6.21 1.50 0.03
N LEU A 74 6.82 0.34 0.24
CA LEU A 74 7.87 -0.19 -0.60
C LEU A 74 7.49 -1.63 -0.97
N VAL A 75 7.42 -1.94 -2.25
CA VAL A 75 7.14 -3.29 -2.74
C VAL A 75 8.43 -3.86 -3.34
N ARG A 76 8.69 -5.14 -3.10
CA ARG A 76 9.84 -5.90 -3.60
C ARG A 76 9.40 -7.27 -4.05
N GLY A 77 10.00 -7.83 -5.10
CA GLY A 77 9.73 -9.21 -5.52
C GLY A 77 9.94 -10.21 -4.38
N TYR A 78 9.24 -11.35 -4.40
CA TYR A 78 9.25 -12.29 -3.26
C TYR A 78 10.67 -12.76 -2.84
N ASN A 79 11.52 -13.01 -3.84
CA ASN A 79 12.92 -13.43 -3.67
C ASN A 79 13.92 -12.25 -3.64
N GLU A 80 13.45 -11.01 -3.74
CA GLU A 80 14.35 -9.86 -3.57
C GLU A 80 14.68 -9.69 -2.09
N ASN A 81 15.97 -9.63 -1.78
CA ASN A 81 16.40 -9.41 -0.41
C ASN A 81 15.95 -8.02 0.08
N ASN A 82 15.26 -8.03 1.22
CA ASN A 82 14.88 -6.81 1.94
C ASN A 82 16.07 -6.16 2.63
N TYR A 83 17.18 -6.87 2.78
CA TYR A 83 18.37 -6.45 3.50
C TYR A 83 19.56 -6.29 2.54
N ASN A 84 20.43 -5.33 2.82
CA ASN A 84 21.76 -5.24 2.24
C ASN A 84 22.65 -6.33 2.85
N GLU A 85 23.82 -6.54 2.25
CA GLU A 85 24.89 -7.38 2.82
C GLU A 85 25.25 -6.95 4.26
N ASP A 86 25.05 -5.66 4.59
CA ASP A 86 25.23 -5.08 5.92
C ASP A 86 24.05 -5.29 6.91
N GLY A 87 23.03 -6.08 6.55
CA GLY A 87 21.86 -6.33 7.42
C GLY A 87 20.88 -5.15 7.56
N LYS A 88 21.11 -4.02 6.86
CA LYS A 88 20.21 -2.86 6.83
C LYS A 88 19.11 -3.04 5.79
N VAL A 89 17.87 -2.66 6.10
CA VAL A 89 16.76 -2.71 5.14
C VAL A 89 17.07 -1.84 3.91
N ARG A 90 17.05 -2.46 2.73
CA ARG A 90 17.21 -1.77 1.44
C ARG A 90 15.94 -0.98 1.14
N VAL A 91 16.06 0.34 1.10
CA VAL A 91 14.95 1.24 0.73
C VAL A 91 15.05 1.70 -0.73
N TYR A 92 16.24 1.66 -1.35
CA TYR A 92 16.51 2.38 -2.62
C TYR A 92 17.27 1.55 -3.66
N THR A 93 16.66 0.52 -4.25
CA THR A 93 17.24 -0.09 -5.45
C THR A 93 16.10 -0.48 -6.37
N HIS A 94 16.07 0.09 -7.58
CA HIS A 94 15.03 -0.02 -8.60
C HIS A 94 13.61 0.02 -8.04
N LYS A 95 12.93 1.18 -8.08
CA LYS A 95 11.51 1.24 -7.74
C LYS A 95 10.75 0.28 -8.67
N PRO A 96 10.20 -0.84 -8.20
CA PRO A 96 9.33 -1.63 -9.05
C PRO A 96 8.07 -0.80 -9.30
N CYS A 97 7.51 -0.87 -10.52
CA CYS A 97 6.33 -0.10 -10.92
C CYS A 97 5.18 -0.19 -9.88
N VAL A 98 5.06 -1.34 -9.20
CA VAL A 98 4.09 -1.58 -8.14
C VAL A 98 4.26 -0.65 -6.92
N THR A 99 5.47 -0.24 -6.57
CA THR A 99 5.72 0.73 -5.47
C THR A 99 5.15 2.11 -5.80
N ASP A 100 5.34 2.57 -7.04
CA ASP A 100 4.78 3.85 -7.47
C ASP A 100 3.25 3.74 -7.58
N HIS A 101 2.71 2.62 -8.07
CA HIS A 101 1.26 2.36 -8.08
C HIS A 101 0.68 2.35 -6.65
N ALA A 102 1.38 1.76 -5.69
CA ALA A 102 0.98 1.74 -4.29
C ALA A 102 0.91 3.16 -3.70
N SER A 103 1.86 4.02 -4.09
CA SER A 103 1.84 5.43 -3.70
C SER A 103 0.61 6.15 -4.26
N THR A 104 0.24 5.89 -5.52
CA THR A 104 -0.99 6.44 -6.12
C THR A 104 -2.26 5.88 -5.45
N ALA A 105 -2.29 4.57 -5.17
CA ALA A 105 -3.42 3.92 -4.51
C ALA A 105 -3.68 4.49 -3.10
N LEU A 106 -2.62 4.77 -2.33
CA LEU A 106 -2.74 5.42 -1.02
C LEU A 106 -3.42 6.78 -1.12
N LEU A 107 -3.03 7.61 -2.08
CA LEU A 107 -3.66 8.92 -2.31
C LEU A 107 -5.14 8.76 -2.70
N HIS A 108 -5.47 7.75 -3.51
CA HIS A 108 -6.85 7.49 -3.91
C HIS A 108 -7.73 7.08 -2.72
N TYR A 109 -7.26 6.18 -1.86
CA TYR A 109 -8.03 5.69 -0.72
C TYR A 109 -8.06 6.63 0.48
N GLN A 110 -7.28 7.72 0.46
CA GLN A 110 -7.08 8.55 1.64
C GLN A 110 -8.40 9.16 2.14
N LEU A 111 -8.81 8.73 3.33
CA LEU A 111 -10.01 9.20 4.00
C LEU A 111 -9.70 9.51 5.47
N PRO A 112 -9.37 10.77 5.81
CA PRO A 112 -8.84 11.12 7.14
C PRO A 112 -9.75 10.77 8.32
N GLN A 113 -11.06 10.68 8.09
CA GLN A 113 -12.05 10.41 9.12
C GLN A 113 -12.27 8.90 9.38
N MET A 114 -11.81 8.02 8.49
CA MET A 114 -12.01 6.57 8.58
C MET A 114 -10.73 5.81 8.23
N PRO A 115 -9.66 5.93 9.04
CA PRO A 115 -8.34 5.41 8.70
C PRO A 115 -8.28 3.87 8.65
N ASP A 116 -9.13 3.18 9.39
CA ASP A 116 -9.30 1.72 9.33
C ASP A 116 -9.83 1.25 7.97
N VAL A 117 -10.77 2.01 7.38
CA VAL A 117 -11.29 1.77 6.02
C VAL A 117 -10.21 2.01 4.97
N VAL A 118 -9.33 3.00 5.18
CA VAL A 118 -8.18 3.26 4.29
C VAL A 118 -7.24 2.06 4.26
N VAL A 119 -6.80 1.58 5.44
CA VAL A 119 -5.89 0.42 5.53
C VAL A 119 -6.55 -0.80 4.90
N ARG A 120 -7.83 -1.06 5.18
CA ARG A 120 -8.56 -2.19 4.56
C ARG A 120 -8.61 -2.08 3.04
N SER A 121 -9.02 -0.93 2.50
CA SER A 121 -9.12 -0.72 1.04
C SER A 121 -7.77 -0.89 0.36
N PHE A 122 -6.71 -0.37 0.98
CA PHE A 122 -5.35 -0.53 0.49
C PHE A 122 -4.87 -1.98 0.53
N MET A 123 -5.18 -2.74 1.59
CA MET A 123 -4.87 -4.17 1.68
C MET A 123 -5.64 -4.99 0.63
N THR A 124 -6.92 -4.67 0.38
CA THR A 124 -7.70 -5.26 -0.73
C THR A 124 -7.05 -4.98 -2.08
N TRP A 125 -6.57 -3.76 -2.30
CA TRP A 125 -5.86 -3.40 -3.53
C TRP A 125 -4.53 -4.16 -3.66
N LEU A 126 -3.71 -4.25 -2.62
CA LEU A 126 -2.49 -5.06 -2.61
C LEU A 126 -2.80 -6.54 -2.90
N ARG A 127 -3.87 -7.08 -2.30
CA ARG A 127 -4.30 -8.46 -2.48
C ARG A 127 -4.60 -8.82 -3.93
N SER A 128 -5.08 -7.87 -4.73
CA SER A 128 -5.39 -8.07 -6.15
C SER A 128 -4.18 -8.52 -7.00
N TYR A 129 -2.95 -8.32 -6.50
CA TYR A 129 -1.73 -8.78 -7.16
C TYR A 129 -1.46 -10.28 -6.97
N ILE A 130 -2.25 -11.02 -6.19
CA ILE A 130 -2.02 -12.46 -6.04
C ILE A 130 -2.05 -13.19 -7.40
N LYS A 131 -2.85 -12.67 -8.34
CA LYS A 131 -2.94 -13.17 -9.72
C LYS A 131 -2.07 -12.39 -10.71
N LEU A 132 -1.01 -11.68 -10.26
CA LEU A 132 -0.20 -10.82 -11.12
C LEU A 132 0.30 -11.53 -12.40
N PHE A 133 0.74 -12.78 -12.27
CA PHE A 133 1.24 -13.59 -13.40
C PHE A 133 0.19 -14.55 -13.98
N GLN A 134 -1.05 -14.49 -13.48
CA GLN A 134 -2.13 -15.44 -13.79
C GLN A 134 -3.37 -14.78 -14.40
N SER A 135 -3.43 -13.44 -14.42
CA SER A 135 -4.53 -12.69 -15.01
C SER A 135 -4.04 -11.87 -16.19
N PRO A 136 -4.70 -11.97 -17.36
CA PRO A 136 -4.38 -11.12 -18.49
C PRO A 136 -4.82 -9.67 -18.25
N CYS A 137 -4.25 -8.75 -19.01
CA CYS A 137 -4.73 -7.38 -19.10
C CYS A 137 -6.18 -7.35 -19.59
N GLN A 138 -7.08 -6.67 -18.87
CA GLN A 138 -8.51 -6.60 -19.23
C GLN A 138 -8.75 -5.89 -20.57
N ARG A 139 -7.85 -4.98 -20.99
CA ARG A 139 -7.99 -4.28 -22.26
C ARG A 139 -7.52 -5.08 -23.47
N CYS A 140 -6.28 -5.57 -23.43
CA CYS A 140 -5.65 -6.19 -24.60
C CYS A 140 -5.69 -7.72 -24.58
N GLY A 141 -6.15 -8.34 -23.48
CA GLY A 141 -6.25 -9.79 -23.32
C GLY A 141 -4.90 -10.52 -23.19
N ARG A 142 -3.76 -9.82 -23.22
CA ARG A 142 -2.43 -10.42 -23.14
C ARG A 142 -1.95 -10.49 -21.69
N PHE A 143 -1.17 -11.52 -21.38
CA PHE A 143 -0.48 -11.68 -20.09
C PHE A 143 0.77 -10.82 -19.96
N LEU A 144 1.43 -10.51 -21.06
CA LEU A 144 2.66 -9.73 -21.09
C LEU A 144 2.61 -8.67 -22.20
N GLN A 145 3.22 -7.53 -21.93
CA GLN A 145 3.56 -6.49 -22.89
C GLN A 145 4.99 -6.03 -22.61
N ASP A 146 5.86 -6.14 -23.61
CA ASP A 146 7.31 -5.85 -23.49
C ASP A 146 7.98 -6.61 -22.34
N GLY A 147 7.54 -7.85 -22.12
CA GLY A 147 8.04 -8.72 -21.03
C GLY A 147 7.50 -8.38 -19.65
N LEU A 148 6.64 -7.38 -19.51
CA LEU A 148 6.05 -6.96 -18.24
C LEU A 148 4.60 -7.45 -18.10
N PRO A 149 4.21 -7.99 -16.94
CA PRO A 149 2.81 -8.35 -16.67
C PRO A 149 1.94 -7.11 -16.51
N PRO A 150 0.60 -7.25 -16.52
CA PRO A 150 -0.30 -6.14 -16.21
C PRO A 150 -0.14 -5.74 -14.75
N THR A 151 0.71 -4.75 -14.47
CA THR A 151 1.02 -4.29 -13.11
C THR A 151 0.10 -3.19 -12.60
N TRP A 152 -0.70 -2.54 -13.45
CA TRP A 152 -1.68 -1.56 -13.00
C TRP A 152 -2.93 -2.27 -12.47
N ARG A 153 -3.53 -1.70 -11.43
CA ARG A 153 -4.78 -2.17 -10.82
C ARG A 153 -5.73 -0.99 -10.68
N ASP A 154 -6.90 -1.09 -11.31
CA ASP A 154 -7.94 -0.08 -11.11
C ASP A 154 -8.32 0.03 -9.62
N PHE A 155 -8.50 1.24 -9.11
CA PHE A 155 -8.71 1.44 -7.68
C PHE A 155 -10.11 1.04 -7.19
N ARG A 156 -11.07 0.88 -8.10
CA ARG A 156 -12.46 0.52 -7.80
C ARG A 156 -12.73 -0.94 -8.14
N THR A 157 -12.38 -1.36 -9.35
CA THR A 157 -12.68 -2.71 -9.86
C THR A 157 -11.57 -3.71 -9.58
N LEU A 158 -10.35 -3.24 -9.26
CA LEU A 158 -9.15 -4.07 -9.07
C LEU A 158 -8.71 -4.84 -10.32
N GLU A 159 -9.26 -4.47 -11.48
CA GLU A 159 -8.92 -5.07 -12.76
C GLU A 159 -7.48 -4.78 -13.16
N ALA A 160 -6.85 -5.77 -13.79
CA ALA A 160 -5.45 -5.73 -14.16
C ALA A 160 -5.25 -5.12 -15.54
N PHE A 161 -4.32 -4.16 -15.66
CA PHE A 161 -3.95 -3.53 -16.92
C PHE A 161 -2.42 -3.42 -17.07
N HIS A 162 -1.92 -3.43 -18.30
CA HIS A 162 -0.58 -2.91 -18.58
C HIS A 162 -0.55 -1.39 -18.42
N ASP A 163 0.64 -0.84 -18.29
CA ASP A 163 0.83 0.60 -18.06
C ASP A 163 0.24 1.48 -19.17
N THR A 164 0.44 1.06 -20.41
CA THR A 164 -0.10 1.72 -21.61
C THR A 164 -1.59 1.41 -21.84
N CYS A 165 -2.12 0.42 -21.13
CA CYS A 165 -3.51 -0.04 -21.24
C CYS A 165 -4.40 0.54 -20.12
N ARG A 166 -4.01 1.64 -19.48
CA ARG A 166 -4.79 2.29 -18.42
C ARG A 166 -6.01 3.08 -18.94
N MET A 167 -5.95 3.70 -20.13
CA MET A 167 -6.95 4.64 -20.69
C MET A 167 -8.00 4.10 -21.65
#